data_AF-A0A9J7MR48-F1
#
_entry.id   AF-A0A9J7MR48-F1
#
_cell.length_a   1.000
_cell.length_b   1.000
_cell.length_c   1.000
_cell.angle_alpha   90.00
_cell.angle_beta   90.00
_cell.angle_gamma   90.00
#
_symmetry.space_group_name_H-M   'P 1'
#
loop_
_entity.id
_entity.type
_entity.pdbx_description
1 polymer ?
#
loop_
_entity_poly.entity_id
_entity_poly.type
_entity_poly.pdbx_seq_one_letter_code
_entity_poly.pdbx_strand_id
1 'polypeptide(L)'
;MVRRLHNSNEDDKKYEGKEGLNSPHNLAVTTFLVKEIAAIGEHPSDMIRAACVGYYETIRRNYTLSLPENKEKKEKEKKEKRLRSRRKRLLDVRSEVVQTEEEEGIWAGVTQELMSDEEDSSSNGMAVWLVKPPVFRSQQLSDLCSALQTRLEADPKYLAANRKPRLRVEGTQSDRDLPRVYDPDRAAVHFTPGSAPRPAVRPCLTTISANNNNRSSTSNRTPPPRRPTGRSLAFQSEDSPSRALEGYNVASFVDEDFLSDMDDNSLTPL
;
A
#
# COMPACT_ATOMS: atom_id res chain seq x y z
N MET A 1 5.72 21.19 -8.12
CA MET A 1 5.46 22.63 -8.35
C MET A 1 4.01 23.01 -8.11
N VAL A 2 3.05 22.37 -8.80
CA VAL A 2 1.59 22.58 -8.64
C VAL A 2 1.16 22.64 -7.16
N ARG A 3 1.50 21.62 -6.37
CA ARG A 3 1.19 21.59 -4.93
C ARG A 3 1.70 22.80 -4.15
N ARG A 4 2.95 23.18 -4.39
CA ARG A 4 3.60 24.30 -3.67
C ARG A 4 2.88 25.61 -3.98
N LEU A 5 2.61 25.86 -5.26
CA LEU A 5 1.92 27.06 -5.71
C LEU A 5 0.47 27.06 -5.20
N HIS A 6 -0.28 25.96 -5.35
CA HIS A 6 -1.65 25.85 -4.82
C HIS A 6 -1.71 26.11 -3.30
N ASN A 7 -0.75 25.61 -2.53
CA ASN A 7 -0.71 25.81 -1.09
C ASN A 7 -0.30 27.23 -0.65
N SER A 8 0.42 27.98 -1.48
CA SER A 8 0.85 29.36 -1.18
C SER A 8 -0.18 30.42 -1.57
N ASN A 9 -1.26 30.04 -2.26
CA ASN A 9 -2.29 30.95 -2.72
C ASN A 9 -3.44 31.10 -1.70
N GLU A 10 -4.20 32.18 -1.88
CA GLU A 10 -5.46 32.45 -1.18
C GLU A 10 -6.50 31.34 -1.42
N ASP A 11 -7.49 31.26 -0.52
CA ASP A 11 -8.48 30.18 -0.51
C ASP A 11 -9.36 30.13 -1.77
N ASP A 12 -9.56 31.27 -2.44
CA ASP A 12 -10.28 31.40 -3.71
C ASP A 12 -9.58 30.69 -4.89
N LYS A 13 -8.27 30.43 -4.76
CA LYS A 13 -7.44 29.73 -5.76
C LYS A 13 -7.14 28.30 -5.35
N LYS A 14 -7.89 27.75 -4.40
CA LYS A 14 -7.77 26.35 -3.98
C LYS A 14 -8.86 25.49 -4.60
N TYR A 15 -8.44 24.32 -5.09
CA TYR A 15 -9.34 23.24 -5.45
C TYR A 15 -10.36 22.92 -4.35
N GLU A 16 -11.62 22.81 -4.74
CA GLU A 16 -12.70 22.33 -3.91
C GLU A 16 -12.91 20.85 -4.14
N GLY A 17 -12.51 20.02 -3.16
CA GLY A 17 -12.59 18.56 -3.25
C GLY A 17 -14.01 17.99 -3.30
N LYS A 18 -15.02 18.78 -2.91
CA LYS A 18 -16.45 18.43 -3.02
C LYS A 18 -16.97 18.52 -4.46
N GLU A 19 -16.35 19.36 -5.30
CA GLU A 19 -16.76 19.59 -6.67
C GLU A 19 -15.91 18.77 -7.63
N GLY A 20 -16.43 18.47 -8.82
CA GLY A 20 -15.66 17.82 -9.89
C GLY A 20 -14.54 18.72 -10.43
N LEU A 21 -13.50 18.14 -11.04
CA LEU A 21 -12.40 18.92 -11.65
C LEU A 21 -12.90 19.90 -12.71
N ASN A 22 -13.96 19.52 -13.44
CA ASN A 22 -14.57 20.34 -14.50
C ASN A 22 -15.61 21.34 -13.97
N SER A 23 -15.74 21.52 -12.65
CA SER A 23 -16.59 22.59 -12.11
C SER A 23 -16.04 23.96 -12.53
N PRO A 24 -16.89 24.99 -12.70
CA PRO A 24 -16.43 26.32 -13.07
C PRO A 24 -15.30 26.85 -12.17
N HIS A 25 -15.40 26.58 -10.86
CA HIS A 25 -14.38 26.95 -9.87
C HIS A 25 -13.07 26.19 -10.07
N ASN A 26 -13.10 24.85 -10.08
CA ASN A 26 -11.89 24.05 -10.21
C ASN A 26 -11.19 24.24 -11.57
N LEU A 27 -11.95 24.49 -12.63
CA LEU A 27 -11.40 24.83 -13.94
C LEU A 27 -10.68 26.18 -13.93
N ALA A 28 -11.22 27.18 -13.22
CA ALA A 28 -10.55 28.47 -13.03
C ALA A 28 -9.23 28.31 -12.25
N VAL A 29 -9.24 27.51 -11.18
CA VAL A 29 -8.03 27.16 -10.41
C VAL A 29 -7.00 26.45 -11.30
N THR A 30 -7.39 25.44 -12.08
CA THR A 30 -6.46 24.76 -13.01
C THR A 30 -5.89 25.72 -14.04
N THR A 31 -6.71 26.59 -14.61
CA THR A 31 -6.27 27.58 -15.61
C THR A 31 -5.25 28.55 -15.02
N PHE A 32 -5.50 29.03 -13.80
CA PHE A 32 -4.58 29.89 -13.06
C PHE A 32 -3.25 29.18 -12.77
N LEU A 33 -3.28 27.97 -12.21
CA LEU A 33 -2.06 27.21 -11.90
C LEU A 33 -1.24 26.89 -13.15
N VAL A 34 -1.89 26.53 -14.26
CA VAL A 34 -1.20 26.29 -15.54
C VAL A 34 -0.54 27.57 -16.05
N LYS A 35 -1.23 28.72 -15.99
CA LYS A 35 -0.70 30.00 -16.44
C LYS A 35 0.54 30.42 -15.64
N GLU A 36 0.45 30.40 -14.32
CA GLU A 36 1.53 30.82 -13.43
C GLU A 36 2.75 29.90 -13.56
N ILE A 37 2.55 28.58 -13.63
CA ILE A 37 3.65 27.63 -13.77
C ILE A 37 4.28 27.70 -15.17
N ALA A 38 3.47 27.89 -16.22
CA ALA A 38 3.98 28.07 -17.57
C ALA A 38 4.79 29.37 -17.71
N ALA A 39 4.45 30.43 -16.97
CA ALA A 39 5.19 31.69 -16.96
C ALA A 39 6.62 31.55 -16.39
N ILE A 40 6.86 30.54 -15.53
CA ILE A 40 8.20 30.19 -15.03
C ILE A 40 9.05 29.53 -16.13
N GLY A 41 8.43 28.99 -17.19
CA GLY A 41 9.12 28.53 -18.40
C GLY A 41 9.80 27.14 -18.28
N GLU A 42 9.51 26.38 -17.23
CA GLU A 42 10.22 25.12 -16.94
C GLU A 42 9.57 23.89 -17.60
N HIS A 43 8.27 23.93 -17.91
CA HIS A 43 7.49 22.76 -18.30
C HIS A 43 6.39 23.09 -19.34
N PRO A 44 6.08 22.17 -20.27
CA PRO A 44 5.00 22.36 -21.23
C PRO A 44 3.61 22.30 -20.55
N SER A 45 2.65 23.06 -21.08
CA SER A 45 1.34 23.29 -20.44
C SER A 45 0.49 22.02 -20.27
N ASP A 46 0.66 21.03 -21.13
CA ASP A 46 0.00 19.72 -21.05
C ASP A 46 0.49 18.91 -19.84
N MET A 47 1.80 18.88 -19.59
CA MET A 47 2.39 18.21 -18.43
C MET A 47 1.98 18.90 -17.11
N ILE A 48 1.91 20.25 -17.12
CA ILE A 48 1.42 21.01 -15.97
C ILE A 48 -0.06 20.68 -15.71
N ARG A 49 -0.88 20.59 -16.76
CA ARG A 49 -2.29 20.21 -16.64
C ARG A 49 -2.45 18.79 -16.10
N ALA A 50 -1.66 17.83 -16.58
CA ALA A 50 -1.67 16.46 -16.05
C ALA A 50 -1.29 16.43 -14.55
N ALA A 51 -0.28 17.22 -14.14
CA ALA A 51 0.09 17.37 -12.74
C ALA A 51 -1.03 18.03 -11.90
N CYS A 52 -1.76 18.99 -12.46
CA CYS A 52 -2.94 19.58 -11.83
C CYS A 52 -4.05 18.55 -11.60
N VAL A 53 -4.35 17.72 -12.59
CA VAL A 53 -5.33 16.62 -12.48
C VAL A 53 -4.95 15.67 -11.34
N GLY A 54 -3.71 15.17 -11.32
CA GLY A 54 -3.25 14.23 -10.29
C GLY A 54 -3.26 14.85 -8.89
N TYR A 55 -2.91 16.13 -8.79
CA TYR A 55 -2.97 16.84 -7.52
C TYR A 55 -4.41 17.08 -7.04
N TYR A 56 -5.33 17.48 -7.94
CA TYR A 56 -6.75 17.60 -7.61
C TYR A 56 -7.33 16.26 -7.11
N GLU A 57 -7.01 15.13 -7.75
CA GLU A 57 -7.48 13.82 -7.29
C GLU A 57 -7.02 13.50 -5.85
N THR A 58 -5.86 14.01 -5.45
CA THR A 58 -5.39 13.94 -4.06
C THR A 58 -6.27 14.78 -3.12
N ILE A 59 -6.59 16.02 -3.50
CA ILE A 59 -7.49 16.90 -2.74
C ILE A 59 -8.88 16.28 -2.61
N ARG A 60 -9.43 15.76 -3.71
CA ARG A 60 -10.73 15.08 -3.76
C ARG A 60 -10.75 13.84 -2.87
N ARG A 61 -9.69 13.02 -2.91
CA ARG A 61 -9.56 11.86 -2.02
C ARG A 61 -9.53 12.29 -0.55
N ASN A 62 -8.78 13.33 -0.22
CA ASN A 62 -8.70 13.85 1.14
C ASN A 62 -10.05 14.38 1.63
N TYR A 63 -10.78 15.11 0.79
CA TYR A 63 -12.14 15.54 1.08
C TYR A 63 -13.06 14.35 1.33
N THR A 64 -13.02 13.35 0.44
CA THR A 64 -13.82 12.12 0.58
C THR A 64 -13.53 11.44 1.92
N LEU A 65 -12.25 11.28 2.29
CA LEU A 65 -11.83 10.71 3.58
C LEU A 65 -12.17 11.60 4.79
N SER A 66 -12.41 12.90 4.60
CA SER A 66 -12.84 13.82 5.66
C SER A 66 -14.34 13.71 5.99
N LEU A 67 -15.13 13.12 5.10
CA LEU A 67 -16.57 12.94 5.31
C LEU A 67 -16.83 12.00 6.51
N PRO A 68 -17.90 12.24 7.29
CA PRO A 68 -18.23 11.42 8.46
C PRO A 68 -18.37 9.92 8.15
N GLU A 69 -18.95 9.59 6.99
CA GLU A 69 -19.11 8.21 6.51
C GLU A 69 -17.78 7.47 6.35
N ASN A 70 -16.70 8.19 6.01
CA ASN A 70 -15.37 7.61 5.79
C ASN A 70 -14.45 7.72 7.01
N LYS A 71 -14.94 8.25 8.15
CA LYS A 71 -14.13 8.46 9.35
C LYS A 71 -13.49 7.17 9.84
N GLU A 72 -14.25 6.08 9.89
CA GLU A 72 -13.74 4.76 10.31
C GLU A 72 -12.66 4.25 9.36
N LYS A 73 -12.89 4.36 8.05
CA LYS A 73 -11.90 3.97 7.03
C LYS A 73 -10.60 4.76 7.17
N LYS A 74 -10.69 6.08 7.37
CA LYS A 74 -9.53 6.96 7.59
C LYS A 74 -8.74 6.57 8.84
N GLU A 75 -9.42 6.31 9.96
CA GLU A 75 -8.75 5.88 11.19
C GLU A 75 -8.12 4.50 11.04
N LYS A 76 -8.77 3.58 10.33
CA LYS A 76 -8.20 2.27 9.99
C LYS A 76 -6.93 2.39 9.16
N GLU A 77 -6.94 3.19 8.09
CA GLU A 77 -5.78 3.43 7.23
C GLU A 77 -4.63 4.10 8.02
N LYS A 78 -4.95 5.07 8.88
CA LYS A 78 -3.98 5.74 9.77
C LYS A 78 -3.36 4.75 10.75
N LYS A 79 -4.18 3.89 11.39
CA LYS A 79 -3.71 2.82 12.28
C LYS A 79 -2.81 1.84 11.53
N GLU A 80 -3.22 1.40 10.35
CA GLU A 80 -2.45 0.45 9.53
C GLU A 80 -1.10 1.04 9.06
N LYS A 81 -1.07 2.30 8.61
CA LYS A 81 0.17 2.99 8.23
C LYS A 81 1.13 3.10 9.41
N ARG A 82 0.61 3.45 10.59
CA ARG A 82 1.41 3.49 11.83
C ARG A 82 2.00 2.12 12.16
N LEU A 83 1.19 1.07 12.13
CA LEU A 83 1.64 -0.30 12.40
C LEU A 83 2.68 -0.78 11.37
N ARG A 84 2.46 -0.52 10.07
CA ARG A 84 3.46 -0.80 9.02
C ARG A 84 4.80 -0.14 9.31
N SER A 85 4.80 1.14 9.66
CA SER A 85 6.02 1.88 10.00
C SER A 85 6.71 1.30 11.23
N ARG A 86 5.96 0.95 12.29
CA ARG A 86 6.52 0.30 13.50
C ARG A 86 7.16 -1.04 13.16
N ARG A 87 6.50 -1.88 12.37
CA ARG A 87 7.04 -3.17 11.93
C ARG A 87 8.32 -3.04 11.12
N LYS A 88 8.40 -2.06 10.23
CA LYS A 88 9.63 -1.75 9.49
C LYS A 88 10.77 -1.42 10.46
N ARG A 89 10.54 -0.48 11.37
CA ARG A 89 11.55 -0.11 12.39
C ARG A 89 11.96 -1.29 13.27
N LEU A 90 11.00 -2.14 13.64
CA LEU A 90 11.26 -3.32 14.46
C LEU A 90 12.11 -4.36 13.71
N LEU A 91 11.86 -4.54 12.42
CA LEU A 91 12.70 -5.37 11.55
C LEU A 91 14.12 -4.79 11.49
N ASP A 92 14.25 -3.49 11.17
CA ASP A 92 15.54 -2.82 10.99
C ASP A 92 16.37 -2.95 12.27
N VAL A 93 15.81 -2.59 13.43
CA VAL A 93 16.55 -2.62 14.69
C VAL A 93 16.89 -4.05 15.15
N ARG A 94 16.02 -5.03 14.90
CA ARG A 94 16.34 -6.43 15.20
C ARG A 94 17.43 -6.99 14.29
N SER A 95 17.50 -6.53 13.04
CA SER A 95 18.55 -6.97 12.11
C SER A 95 19.95 -6.59 12.57
N GLU A 96 20.09 -5.47 13.31
CA GLU A 96 21.38 -5.00 13.83
C GLU A 96 21.95 -5.87 14.95
N VAL A 97 21.10 -6.66 15.62
CA VAL A 97 21.50 -7.44 16.78
C VAL A 97 21.53 -8.95 16.52
N VAL A 98 21.30 -9.40 15.29
CA VAL A 98 21.54 -10.79 14.87
C VAL A 98 23.04 -11.07 14.93
N GLN A 99 23.46 -12.21 15.50
CA GLN A 99 24.88 -12.48 15.77
C GLN A 99 25.39 -13.83 15.30
N THR A 100 24.59 -14.89 15.44
CA THR A 100 25.05 -16.25 15.12
C THR A 100 24.65 -16.65 13.71
N GLU A 101 25.41 -17.54 13.09
CA GLU A 101 25.08 -18.08 11.76
C GLU A 101 23.71 -18.78 11.74
N GLU A 102 23.33 -19.42 12.85
CA GLU A 102 22.01 -20.02 13.03
C GLU A 102 20.91 -18.95 13.04
N GLU A 103 21.11 -17.85 13.78
CA GLU A 103 20.18 -16.72 13.80
C GLU A 103 20.09 -16.06 12.41
N GLU A 104 21.21 -15.89 11.72
CA GLU A 104 21.25 -15.37 10.34
C GLU A 104 20.48 -16.28 9.37
N GLY A 105 20.62 -17.60 9.52
CA GLY A 105 19.90 -18.59 8.74
C GLY A 105 18.38 -18.48 8.89
N ILE A 106 17.89 -18.24 10.11
CA ILE A 106 16.46 -18.01 10.42
C ILE A 106 16.04 -16.59 10.07
N TRP A 107 16.93 -15.60 10.13
CA TRP A 107 16.60 -14.21 9.81
C TRP A 107 16.57 -13.94 8.30
N ALA A 108 17.28 -14.74 7.52
CA ALA A 108 17.38 -14.58 6.08
C ALA A 108 16.02 -14.71 5.38
N GLY A 109 15.58 -13.61 4.75
CA GLY A 109 14.28 -13.51 4.07
C GLY A 109 13.14 -13.03 4.96
N VAL A 110 13.38 -12.74 6.25
CA VAL A 110 12.38 -12.15 7.12
C VAL A 110 12.00 -10.75 6.61
N THR A 111 10.70 -10.50 6.50
CA THR A 111 10.14 -9.20 6.07
C THR A 111 9.40 -8.52 7.21
N GLN A 112 9.11 -7.22 7.04
CA GLN A 112 8.34 -6.44 8.02
C GLN A 112 6.94 -7.04 8.29
N GLU A 113 6.40 -7.86 7.38
CA GLU A 113 5.07 -8.44 7.55
C GLU A 113 5.04 -9.54 8.61
N LEU A 114 6.18 -10.19 8.87
CA LEU A 114 6.40 -11.20 9.91
C LEU A 114 6.67 -10.58 11.31
N MET A 115 6.83 -9.25 11.39
CA MET A 115 6.99 -8.56 12.67
C MET A 115 5.65 -8.41 13.40
N SER A 116 5.73 -8.37 14.73
CA SER A 116 4.57 -8.17 15.60
C SER A 116 4.00 -6.76 15.45
N ASP A 117 2.69 -6.62 15.57
CA ASP A 117 2.05 -5.31 15.71
C ASP A 117 2.24 -4.81 17.14
N GLU A 118 2.89 -3.66 17.29
CA GLU A 118 3.02 -2.99 18.59
C GLU A 118 1.97 -1.88 18.68
N GLU A 119 0.89 -2.11 19.43
CA GLU A 119 -0.20 -1.16 19.64
C GLU A 119 -0.04 -0.37 20.94
N ASP A 120 -0.48 0.88 20.93
CA ASP A 120 -0.53 1.70 22.15
C ASP A 120 -1.74 1.25 22.98
N SER A 121 -1.51 0.78 24.21
CA SER A 121 -2.57 0.35 25.13
C SER A 121 -2.30 0.88 26.53
N SER A 122 -3.24 0.70 27.45
CA SER A 122 -3.10 0.98 28.87
C SER A 122 -3.41 -0.26 29.70
N SER A 123 -2.53 -0.59 30.64
CA SER A 123 -2.72 -1.68 31.60
C SER A 123 -2.48 -1.14 33.00
N ASN A 124 -3.45 -1.28 33.90
CA ASN A 124 -3.43 -0.73 35.26
C ASN A 124 -3.02 0.76 35.33
N GLY A 125 -3.50 1.58 34.38
CA GLY A 125 -3.18 3.01 34.30
C GLY A 125 -1.80 3.34 33.72
N MET A 126 -0.99 2.33 33.38
CA MET A 126 0.32 2.50 32.75
C MET A 126 0.20 2.36 31.23
N ALA A 127 0.86 3.25 30.48
CA ALA A 127 0.96 3.14 29.03
C ALA A 127 1.87 1.95 28.68
N VAL A 128 1.32 0.97 27.98
CA VAL A 128 2.01 -0.26 27.57
C VAL A 128 2.00 -0.39 26.04
N TRP A 129 2.94 -1.15 25.52
CA TRP A 129 2.90 -1.66 24.16
C TRP A 129 2.32 -3.05 24.14
N LEU A 130 1.14 -3.19 23.53
CA LEU A 130 0.52 -4.47 23.32
C LEU A 130 1.14 -5.11 22.07
N VAL A 131 1.92 -6.17 22.27
CA VAL A 131 2.67 -6.85 21.22
C VAL A 131 1.84 -8.01 20.68
N LYS A 132 1.37 -7.90 19.44
CA LYS A 132 0.54 -8.90 18.77
C LYS A 132 1.31 -9.57 17.63
N PRO A 133 1.90 -10.76 17.83
CA PRO A 133 2.57 -11.48 16.75
C PRO A 133 1.56 -11.97 15.70
N PRO A 134 1.93 -12.05 14.40
CA PRO A 134 1.01 -12.58 13.39
C PRO A 134 0.72 -14.07 13.61
N VAL A 135 -0.54 -14.48 13.44
CA VAL A 135 -0.98 -15.88 13.60
C VAL A 135 -0.16 -16.87 12.77
N PHE A 136 0.23 -16.46 11.57
CA PHE A 136 0.92 -17.32 10.61
C PHE A 136 2.43 -17.43 10.88
N ARG A 137 2.99 -16.74 11.88
CA ARG A 137 4.44 -16.78 12.16
C ARG A 137 4.81 -18.06 12.89
N SER A 138 5.88 -18.71 12.44
CA SER A 138 6.40 -19.91 13.09
C SER A 138 6.83 -19.65 14.53
N GLN A 139 6.84 -20.72 15.35
CA GLN A 139 7.34 -20.63 16.72
C GLN A 139 8.83 -20.30 16.74
N GLN A 140 9.62 -20.93 15.85
CA GLN A 140 11.06 -20.69 15.73
C GLN A 140 11.39 -19.20 15.49
N LEU A 141 10.67 -18.54 14.58
CA LEU A 141 10.88 -17.11 14.33
C LEU A 141 10.34 -16.25 15.49
N SER A 142 9.30 -16.70 16.19
CA SER A 142 8.79 -16.02 17.38
C SER A 142 9.80 -16.02 18.52
N ASP A 143 10.43 -17.17 18.77
CA ASP A 143 11.46 -17.35 19.79
C ASP A 143 12.68 -16.49 19.47
N LEU A 144 13.13 -16.49 18.21
CA LEU A 144 14.21 -15.61 17.75
C LEU A 144 13.86 -14.14 17.97
N CYS A 145 12.67 -13.70 17.55
CA CYS A 145 12.22 -12.32 17.77
C CYS A 145 12.22 -11.93 19.25
N SER A 146 11.89 -12.85 20.16
CA SER A 146 11.93 -12.63 21.61
C SER A 146 13.38 -12.49 22.09
N ALA A 147 14.28 -13.39 21.67
CA ALA A 147 15.70 -13.33 22.03
C ALA A 147 16.37 -12.03 21.55
N LEU A 148 16.12 -11.62 20.31
CA LEU A 148 16.62 -10.34 19.77
C LEU A 148 16.05 -9.15 20.55
N GLN A 149 14.79 -9.22 20.99
CA GLN A 149 14.18 -8.16 21.80
C GLN A 149 14.84 -8.04 23.18
N THR A 150 15.09 -9.15 23.85
CA THR A 150 15.81 -9.17 25.14
C THR A 150 17.22 -8.60 24.98
N ARG A 151 17.91 -8.92 23.88
CA ARG A 151 19.24 -8.39 23.56
C ARG A 151 19.23 -6.87 23.36
N LEU A 152 18.23 -6.36 22.65
CA LEU A 152 18.03 -4.90 22.47
C LEU A 152 17.77 -4.20 23.80
N GLU A 153 16.92 -4.77 24.65
CA GLU A 153 16.58 -4.19 25.95
C GLU A 153 17.75 -4.24 26.95
N ALA A 154 18.73 -5.13 26.73
CA ALA A 154 19.99 -5.14 27.46
C ALA A 154 21.01 -4.09 26.96
N ASP A 155 20.86 -3.56 25.74
CA ASP A 155 21.78 -2.56 25.18
C ASP A 155 21.45 -1.14 25.71
N PRO A 156 22.37 -0.49 26.46
CA PRO A 156 22.16 0.87 26.95
C PRO A 156 21.98 1.90 25.84
N LYS A 157 22.55 1.69 24.64
CA LYS A 157 22.36 2.60 23.50
C LYS A 157 20.93 2.56 23.00
N TYR A 158 20.35 1.37 22.90
CA TYR A 158 18.95 1.18 22.51
C TYR A 158 18.01 1.82 23.54
N LEU A 159 18.27 1.64 24.84
CA LEU A 159 17.48 2.27 25.89
C LEU A 159 17.58 3.81 25.86
N ALA A 160 18.77 4.35 25.66
CA ALA A 160 19.00 5.80 25.59
C ALA A 160 18.30 6.45 24.38
N ALA A 161 18.27 5.76 23.23
CA ALA A 161 17.56 6.23 22.03
C ALA A 161 16.04 6.23 22.24
N ASN A 162 15.51 5.30 23.03
CA ASN A 162 14.08 5.17 23.33
C ASN A 162 13.71 5.97 24.58
N ARG A 163 13.46 7.28 24.38
CA ARG A 163 13.22 8.29 25.44
C ARG A 163 12.19 7.93 26.54
N LYS A 164 11.35 6.91 26.33
CA LYS A 164 10.48 6.29 27.35
C LYS A 164 10.30 4.80 27.01
N PRO A 165 11.05 3.87 27.61
CA PRO A 165 10.78 2.45 27.43
C PRO A 165 9.38 2.17 27.96
N ARG A 166 8.46 1.79 27.05
CA ARG A 166 7.13 1.35 27.44
C ARG A 166 7.21 -0.14 27.75
N LEU A 167 6.53 -0.54 28.81
CA LEU A 167 6.39 -1.95 29.12
C LEU A 167 5.72 -2.66 27.94
N ARG A 168 6.37 -3.69 27.41
CA ARG A 168 5.79 -4.57 26.40
C ARG A 168 4.98 -5.66 27.10
N VAL A 169 3.74 -5.82 26.67
CA VAL A 169 2.81 -6.85 27.16
C VAL A 169 2.36 -7.68 25.98
N GLU A 170 2.39 -9.00 26.13
CA GLU A 170 1.89 -9.89 25.09
C GLU A 170 0.38 -9.70 24.90
N GLY A 171 0.00 -9.49 23.64
CA GLY A 171 -1.40 -9.42 23.22
C GLY A 171 -1.83 -10.67 22.48
N THR A 172 -3.12 -10.73 22.15
CA THR A 172 -3.65 -11.74 21.24
C THR A 172 -2.93 -11.68 19.89
N GLN A 173 -2.84 -12.81 19.20
CA GLN A 173 -2.21 -12.83 17.88
C GLN A 173 -2.95 -11.87 16.91
N SER A 174 -2.18 -11.30 15.99
CA SER A 174 -2.71 -10.41 14.95
C SER A 174 -3.42 -11.24 13.88
N ASP A 175 -4.62 -10.80 13.49
CA ASP A 175 -5.52 -11.38 12.50
C ASP A 175 -5.21 -10.92 11.06
N ARG A 176 -4.02 -10.37 10.85
CA ARG A 176 -3.57 -9.87 9.55
C ARG A 176 -3.46 -10.97 8.51
N ASP A 177 -3.70 -10.58 7.26
CA ASP A 177 -3.51 -11.43 6.10
C ASP A 177 -2.05 -11.81 5.89
N LEU A 178 -1.87 -12.96 5.24
CA LEU A 178 -0.57 -13.45 4.78
C LEU A 178 0.10 -12.49 3.80
N PRO A 179 1.43 -12.43 3.79
CA PRO A 179 2.19 -11.79 2.74
C PRO A 179 1.71 -12.22 1.36
N ARG A 180 1.51 -11.26 0.44
CA ARG A 180 1.08 -11.57 -0.93
C ARG A 180 2.15 -12.28 -1.75
N VAL A 181 3.40 -11.93 -1.47
CA VAL A 181 4.58 -12.46 -2.17
C VAL A 181 5.60 -12.81 -1.12
N TYR A 182 6.14 -14.02 -1.21
CA TYR A 182 7.14 -14.51 -0.29
C TYR A 182 8.04 -15.55 -0.94
N ASP A 183 9.27 -15.68 -0.45
CA ASP A 183 10.22 -16.68 -0.91
C ASP A 183 9.79 -18.09 -0.44
N PRO A 184 9.42 -19.00 -1.36
CA PRO A 184 8.95 -20.34 -0.97
C PRO A 184 10.02 -21.15 -0.22
N ASP A 185 11.30 -20.92 -0.50
CA ASP A 185 12.39 -21.69 0.11
C ASP A 185 12.55 -21.35 1.61
N ARG A 186 12.15 -20.13 1.99
CA ARG A 186 12.16 -19.66 3.39
C ARG A 186 10.83 -19.87 4.10
N ALA A 187 9.77 -20.19 3.39
CA ALA A 187 8.43 -20.27 3.95
C ALA A 187 8.31 -21.34 5.05
N ALA A 188 9.00 -22.47 4.90
CA ALA A 188 8.99 -23.55 5.88
C ALA A 188 9.56 -23.13 7.25
N VAL A 189 10.47 -22.16 7.28
CA VAL A 189 11.12 -21.68 8.51
C VAL A 189 10.28 -20.60 9.18
N HIS A 190 9.63 -19.73 8.41
CA HIS A 190 8.99 -18.52 8.96
C HIS A 190 7.49 -18.63 9.18
N PHE A 191 6.83 -19.63 8.58
CA PHE A 191 5.39 -19.79 8.68
C PHE A 191 5.01 -21.04 9.46
N THR A 192 3.85 -21.01 10.11
CA THR A 192 3.29 -22.24 10.69
C THR A 192 2.88 -23.20 9.56
N PRO A 193 2.87 -24.52 9.82
CA PRO A 193 2.45 -25.50 8.82
C PRO A 193 1.06 -25.19 8.27
N GLY A 194 0.94 -25.07 6.94
CA GLY A 194 -0.31 -24.74 6.26
C GLY A 194 -0.63 -23.25 6.13
N SER A 195 0.19 -22.36 6.70
CA SER A 195 0.03 -20.91 6.57
C SER A 195 1.11 -20.27 5.70
N ALA A 196 1.69 -20.99 4.73
CA ALA A 196 2.65 -20.41 3.80
C ALA A 196 1.93 -19.59 2.70
N PRO A 197 2.44 -18.41 2.33
CA PRO A 197 1.97 -17.68 1.16
C PRO A 197 2.04 -18.57 -0.08
N ARG A 198 1.05 -18.44 -0.98
CA ARG A 198 1.13 -19.13 -2.28
C ARG A 198 2.43 -18.72 -2.97
N PRO A 199 3.22 -19.66 -3.51
CA PRO A 199 4.38 -19.31 -4.29
C PRO A 199 3.93 -18.41 -5.43
N ALA A 200 4.64 -17.30 -5.64
CA ALA A 200 4.46 -16.50 -6.84
C ALA A 200 4.59 -17.46 -8.03
N VAL A 201 3.54 -17.55 -8.86
CA VAL A 201 3.56 -18.42 -10.04
C VAL A 201 4.72 -17.95 -10.90
N ARG A 202 5.84 -18.69 -10.85
CA ARG A 202 6.91 -18.52 -11.82
C ARG A 202 6.30 -18.91 -13.17
N PRO A 203 6.38 -18.08 -14.22
CA PRO A 203 6.07 -18.55 -15.56
C PRO A 203 7.05 -19.67 -15.88
N CYS A 204 6.62 -20.92 -15.75
CA CYS A 204 7.44 -22.07 -16.04
C CYS A 204 7.64 -22.16 -17.55
N LEU A 205 8.90 -22.24 -17.99
CA LEU A 205 9.23 -22.78 -19.30
C LEU A 205 8.77 -24.24 -19.31
N THR A 206 7.71 -24.54 -20.05
CA THR A 206 7.26 -25.91 -20.28
C THR A 206 8.31 -26.68 -21.05
N THR A 207 9.09 -27.51 -20.34
CA THR A 207 9.78 -28.65 -20.96
C THR A 207 8.71 -29.63 -21.39
N ILE A 208 8.40 -29.64 -22.69
CA ILE A 208 7.53 -30.63 -23.32
C ILE A 208 8.27 -31.98 -23.27
N SER A 209 7.98 -32.79 -22.27
CA SER A 209 8.34 -34.21 -22.28
C SER A 209 7.23 -34.96 -23.01
N ALA A 210 7.48 -35.28 -24.28
CA ALA A 210 6.60 -36.11 -25.08
C ALA A 210 6.64 -37.55 -24.53
N ASN A 211 5.55 -37.98 -23.90
CA ASN A 211 5.36 -39.39 -23.60
C ASN A 211 4.21 -39.93 -24.45
N ASN A 212 4.61 -40.68 -25.48
CA ASN A 212 3.76 -41.34 -26.44
C ASN A 212 3.38 -42.71 -25.86
N ASN A 213 2.09 -42.97 -25.62
CA ASN A 213 1.58 -44.34 -25.58
C ASN A 213 0.06 -44.40 -25.84
N ASN A 214 -0.24 -44.84 -27.07
CA ASN A 214 -1.39 -45.57 -27.57
C ASN A 214 -2.63 -45.76 -26.67
N ARG A 215 -3.78 -45.32 -27.19
CA ARG A 215 -4.95 -46.20 -27.29
C ARG A 215 -5.84 -45.83 -28.48
N SER A 216 -5.93 -46.77 -29.42
CA SER A 216 -6.88 -46.78 -30.53
C SER A 216 -8.21 -47.37 -30.05
N SER A 217 -9.32 -46.68 -30.30
CA SER A 217 -10.64 -47.32 -30.47
C SER A 217 -11.56 -46.42 -31.29
N THR A 218 -11.89 -46.93 -32.47
CA THR A 218 -12.83 -46.41 -33.46
C THR A 218 -14.28 -46.59 -33.01
N SER A 219 -15.12 -45.57 -33.15
CA SER A 219 -16.35 -45.63 -33.98
C SER A 219 -17.27 -44.42 -33.78
N ASN A 220 -17.56 -43.78 -34.92
CA ASN A 220 -18.83 -43.19 -35.34
C ASN A 220 -19.71 -42.42 -34.33
N ARG A 221 -19.75 -41.09 -34.47
CA ARG A 221 -21.02 -40.38 -34.78
C ARG A 221 -20.79 -38.92 -35.21
N THR A 222 -21.56 -38.60 -36.24
CA THR A 222 -21.67 -37.40 -37.09
C THR A 222 -21.95 -36.09 -36.31
N PRO A 223 -21.43 -34.92 -36.77
CA PRO A 223 -21.64 -33.63 -36.11
C PRO A 223 -22.96 -32.96 -36.55
N PRO A 224 -23.62 -32.14 -35.70
CA PRO A 224 -24.67 -31.24 -36.16
C PRO A 224 -24.09 -29.96 -36.80
N PRO A 225 -24.81 -29.34 -37.74
CA PRO A 225 -24.27 -28.42 -38.72
C PRO A 225 -24.19 -26.96 -38.24
N ARG A 226 -23.13 -26.27 -38.67
CA ARG A 226 -23.14 -24.81 -38.83
C ARG A 226 -24.06 -24.46 -40.01
N ARG A 227 -24.94 -23.47 -39.84
CA ARG A 227 -25.50 -22.70 -40.95
C ARG A 227 -25.05 -21.24 -40.91
N PRO A 228 -24.95 -20.60 -42.09
CA PRO A 228 -24.13 -19.41 -42.32
C PRO A 228 -24.96 -18.18 -42.72
N THR A 229 -24.24 -17.07 -42.97
CA THR A 229 -24.63 -15.90 -43.81
C THR A 229 -25.81 -15.05 -43.29
N GLY A 230 -25.80 -13.73 -43.28
CA GLY A 230 -24.96 -12.71 -43.92
C GLY A 230 -25.85 -11.51 -44.27
N ARG A 231 -25.22 -10.36 -44.56
CA ARG A 231 -25.77 -9.09 -45.11
C ARG A 231 -26.62 -8.24 -44.15
N SER A 232 -26.14 -7.07 -43.69
CA SER A 232 -25.83 -5.81 -44.42
C SER A 232 -27.09 -5.02 -44.77
N LEU A 233 -27.21 -3.81 -44.23
CA LEU A 233 -27.35 -2.57 -45.00
C LEU A 233 -27.17 -1.35 -44.07
N ALA A 234 -26.54 -0.33 -44.65
CA ALA A 234 -26.08 0.91 -44.02
C ALA A 234 -27.20 1.93 -43.77
N PHE A 235 -26.96 2.85 -42.84
CA PHE A 235 -27.42 4.24 -42.97
C PHE A 235 -26.35 5.18 -42.38
N GLN A 236 -26.03 6.22 -43.13
CA GLN A 236 -25.04 7.25 -42.84
C GLN A 236 -25.66 8.41 -42.02
N SER A 237 -24.77 9.28 -41.50
CA SER A 237 -24.99 10.71 -41.16
C SER A 237 -25.59 10.98 -39.76
N GLU A 238 -25.07 11.83 -38.86
CA GLU A 238 -23.97 12.82 -38.84
C GLU A 238 -23.42 13.05 -37.41
N ASP A 239 -22.19 13.59 -37.36
CA ASP A 239 -21.60 14.53 -36.38
C ASP A 239 -21.89 14.42 -34.87
N SER A 240 -20.86 13.93 -34.15
CA SER A 240 -20.40 14.48 -32.86
C SER A 240 -19.07 13.82 -32.45
N PRO A 241 -17.94 14.54 -32.31
CA PRO A 241 -16.75 13.92 -31.74
C PRO A 241 -16.82 13.97 -30.21
N SER A 242 -17.50 12.99 -29.63
CA SER A 242 -17.22 12.54 -28.25
C SER A 242 -15.85 11.86 -28.25
N ARG A 243 -14.76 12.63 -28.13
CA ARG A 243 -13.43 12.06 -27.95
C ARG A 243 -13.17 11.86 -26.46
N ALA A 244 -13.53 10.66 -26.00
CA ALA A 244 -13.07 10.09 -24.75
C ALA A 244 -11.54 10.18 -24.66
N LEU A 245 -11.03 10.80 -23.60
CA LEU A 245 -9.65 10.62 -23.14
C LEU A 245 -9.62 9.38 -22.25
N GLU A 246 -9.83 8.24 -22.91
CA GLU A 246 -9.50 6.92 -22.40
C GLU A 246 -8.02 6.69 -22.68
N GLY A 247 -7.24 6.43 -21.63
CA GLY A 247 -5.83 6.05 -21.76
C GLY A 247 -4.84 7.12 -21.34
N TYR A 248 -4.78 7.41 -20.03
CA TYR A 248 -3.52 7.84 -19.43
C TYR A 248 -3.12 6.85 -18.35
N ASN A 249 -2.09 6.07 -18.69
CA ASN A 249 -1.37 5.20 -17.77
C ASN A 249 -0.91 6.01 -16.56
N VAL A 250 -1.29 5.53 -15.37
CA VAL A 250 -0.85 6.03 -14.08
C VAL A 250 0.64 5.74 -13.96
N ALA A 251 1.48 6.75 -14.21
CA ALA A 251 2.85 6.73 -13.71
C ALA A 251 2.79 6.82 -12.18
N SER A 252 3.42 5.83 -11.54
CA SER A 252 3.63 5.73 -10.10
C SER A 252 4.20 7.03 -9.54
N PHE A 253 3.35 7.84 -8.90
CA PHE A 253 3.77 8.98 -8.11
C PHE A 253 4.05 8.50 -6.70
N VAL A 254 5.24 8.82 -6.23
CA VAL A 254 5.88 8.38 -4.99
C VAL A 254 5.01 8.73 -3.78
N ASP A 255 4.62 7.71 -3.01
CA ASP A 255 4.02 7.86 -1.68
C ASP A 255 5.12 8.31 -0.68
N GLU A 256 5.47 9.59 -0.71
CA GLU A 256 6.30 10.21 0.32
C GLU A 256 5.50 11.26 1.10
N ASP A 257 5.40 10.99 2.41
CA ASP A 257 5.22 11.91 3.52
C ASP A 257 4.15 13.00 3.40
N PHE A 258 2.92 12.64 3.77
CA PHE A 258 1.93 13.61 4.24
C PHE A 258 1.16 13.06 5.45
N LEU A 259 1.69 13.34 6.65
CA LEU A 259 0.98 13.43 7.93
C LEU A 259 1.98 13.80 9.04
N SER A 260 2.66 14.93 8.87
CA SER A 260 3.19 15.74 9.97
C SER A 260 2.72 17.17 9.73
N ASP A 261 2.38 17.86 10.81
CA ASP A 261 1.94 19.25 10.89
C ASP A 261 0.44 19.49 10.64
N MET A 262 -0.37 18.96 11.55
CA MET A 262 -1.42 19.78 12.15
C MET A 262 -1.26 19.66 13.67
N ASP A 263 -0.42 20.54 14.20
CA ASP A 263 -0.33 20.77 15.65
C ASP A 263 -1.61 21.43 16.14
N ASP A 264 -2.11 20.87 17.25
CA ASP A 264 -3.07 21.45 18.17
C ASP A 264 -2.61 22.85 18.57
N ASN A 265 -3.42 23.85 18.25
CA ASN A 265 -3.31 25.17 18.83
C ASN A 265 -4.66 25.54 19.45
N SER A 266 -4.62 26.08 20.67
CA SER A 266 -5.73 26.43 21.60
C SER A 266 -6.23 25.26 22.47
N LEU A 267 -6.31 25.33 23.81
CA LEU A 267 -6.32 26.43 24.77
C LEU A 267 -5.70 25.99 26.11
N THR A 268 -4.86 26.85 26.70
CA THR A 268 -4.86 27.07 28.16
C THR A 268 -5.80 28.22 28.48
N PRO A 269 -6.43 28.20 29.66
CA PRO A 269 -6.37 29.40 30.48
C PRO A 269 -5.99 29.11 31.94
N LEU A 270 -5.28 30.11 32.48
CA LEU A 270 -4.85 30.41 33.86
C LEU A 270 -5.35 29.50 34.99
#